data_AF-V4PZR1-F1
#
_entry.id   AF-V4PZR1-F1
#
_cell.length_a   1.000
_cell.length_b   1.000
_cell.length_c   1.000
_cell.angle_alpha   90.00
_cell.angle_beta   90.00
_cell.angle_gamma   90.00
#
_symmetry.space_group_name_H-M   'P 1'
#
loop_
_entity.id
_entity.type
_entity.pdbx_description
1 polymer ?
#
loop_
_entity_poly.entity_id
_entity_poly.type
_entity_poly.pdbx_seq_one_letter_code
_entity_poly.pdbx_strand_id
1 'polypeptide(L)'
;MTHHLAAAFIFSGLILAAPALAAEPKAPYQVAEALKLHADAGKSNTASSDSLTDITRVDLVVRLSCAEANCDTASFGLSMDGVANEAAALTFEVGGDGRLQSTLTKVTGSGQDRGQTFKVALKPDESFDLRIHWTRSDRVTFYLYGRDPATGFDRMESRDVQLSEGVKQLSMRVSGGDLTLLKQSYSFR
;
A
#
# COMPACT_ATOMS: atom_id res chain seq x y z
N MET A 1 51.99 -63.07 -32.71
CA MET A 1 52.23 -62.26 -31.50
C MET A 1 51.10 -61.24 -31.39
N THR A 2 50.44 -61.21 -30.21
CA THR A 2 49.65 -60.11 -29.60
C THR A 2 48.44 -59.54 -30.37
N HIS A 3 47.18 -59.80 -29.94
CA HIS A 3 46.37 -59.05 -28.94
C HIS A 3 46.05 -57.61 -29.44
N HIS A 4 44.82 -57.19 -29.74
CA HIS A 4 43.54 -57.06 -28.99
C HIS A 4 43.15 -55.56 -28.94
N LEU A 5 41.83 -55.30 -29.11
CA LEU A 5 41.01 -54.21 -28.54
C LEU A 5 41.35 -52.75 -28.93
N ALA A 6 40.47 -52.04 -29.62
CA ALA A 6 39.21 -51.40 -29.16
C ALA A 6 39.44 -50.01 -28.55
N ALA A 7 38.75 -49.00 -29.08
CA ALA A 7 38.09 -47.96 -28.29
C ALA A 7 37.23 -47.07 -29.19
N ALA A 8 35.92 -47.15 -28.98
CA ALA A 8 34.94 -46.20 -29.48
C ALA A 8 35.20 -44.82 -28.84
N PHE A 9 35.24 -43.76 -29.65
CA PHE A 9 35.24 -42.39 -29.14
C PHE A 9 33.80 -41.96 -28.87
N ILE A 10 33.45 -41.94 -27.58
CA ILE A 10 32.24 -41.33 -27.05
C ILE A 10 32.42 -39.81 -27.20
N PHE A 11 31.57 -39.17 -27.99
CA PHE A 11 31.40 -37.71 -27.96
C PHE A 11 30.74 -37.33 -26.62
N SER A 12 31.57 -36.97 -25.64
CA SER A 12 31.09 -36.28 -24.43
C SER A 12 30.61 -34.88 -24.82
N GLY A 13 29.29 -34.71 -24.86
CA GLY A 13 28.65 -33.40 -24.93
C GLY A 13 28.97 -32.60 -23.67
N LEU A 14 29.81 -31.58 -23.81
CA LEU A 14 30.04 -30.58 -22.78
C LEU A 14 28.83 -29.62 -22.79
N ILE A 15 27.87 -29.84 -21.89
CA ILE A 15 26.84 -28.83 -21.60
C ILE A 15 27.54 -27.71 -20.85
N LEU A 16 27.90 -26.63 -21.56
CA LEU A 16 28.25 -25.37 -20.91
C LEU A 16 26.97 -24.83 -20.26
N ALA A 17 26.82 -25.07 -18.95
CA ALA A 17 25.89 -24.31 -18.14
C ALA A 17 26.36 -22.85 -18.15
N ALA A 18 25.65 -22.00 -18.91
CA ALA A 18 25.80 -20.56 -18.77
C ALA A 18 25.47 -20.20 -17.31
N PRO A 19 26.30 -19.38 -16.63
CA PRO A 19 25.94 -18.91 -15.30
C PRO A 19 24.63 -18.14 -15.42
N ALA A 20 23.62 -18.56 -14.65
CA ALA A 20 22.42 -17.77 -14.47
C ALA A 20 22.88 -16.41 -13.93
N LEU A 21 22.78 -15.36 -14.75
CA LEU A 21 22.89 -13.98 -14.28
C LEU A 21 21.86 -13.83 -13.16
N ALA A 22 22.35 -13.83 -11.92
CA ALA A 22 21.54 -13.41 -10.79
C ALA A 22 21.08 -11.99 -11.14
N ALA A 23 19.77 -11.81 -11.34
CA ALA A 23 19.20 -10.51 -11.58
C ALA A 23 19.71 -9.57 -10.47
N GLU A 24 20.33 -8.47 -10.86
CA GLU A 24 20.82 -7.49 -9.89
C GLU A 24 19.65 -7.09 -8.98
N PRO A 25 19.84 -7.07 -7.64
CA PRO A 25 18.78 -6.71 -6.73
C PRO A 25 18.27 -5.32 -7.10
N LYS A 26 16.97 -5.21 -7.41
CA LYS A 26 16.35 -3.94 -7.78
C LYS A 26 16.57 -2.95 -6.62
N ALA A 27 17.27 -1.85 -6.89
CA ALA A 27 17.56 -0.83 -5.90
C ALA A 27 16.25 -0.24 -5.32
N PRO A 28 16.24 0.16 -4.03
CA PRO A 28 15.08 0.82 -3.44
C PRO A 28 14.66 2.04 -4.27
N TYR A 29 13.37 2.13 -4.58
CA TYR A 29 12.80 3.25 -5.33
C TYR A 29 12.13 4.24 -4.38
N GLN A 30 12.41 5.53 -4.56
CA GLN A 30 11.73 6.62 -3.88
C GLN A 30 11.21 7.61 -4.92
N VAL A 31 9.94 7.97 -4.82
CA VAL A 31 9.34 8.96 -5.74
C VAL A 31 9.89 10.36 -5.43
N ALA A 32 10.31 11.07 -6.48
CA ALA A 32 10.91 12.40 -6.36
C ALA A 32 9.86 13.52 -6.14
N GLU A 33 8.64 13.37 -6.70
CA GLU A 33 7.55 14.34 -6.57
C GLU A 33 6.37 13.77 -5.78
N ALA A 34 5.79 14.60 -4.91
CA ALA A 34 4.61 14.22 -4.15
C ALA A 34 3.40 14.07 -5.08
N LEU A 35 2.74 12.90 -5.06
CA LEU A 35 1.43 12.75 -5.69
C LEU A 35 0.41 13.60 -4.93
N LYS A 36 -0.29 14.48 -5.63
CA LYS A 36 -1.36 15.32 -5.08
C LYS A 36 -2.66 14.98 -5.76
N LEU A 37 -3.67 14.62 -4.97
CA LEU A 37 -5.04 14.43 -5.42
C LEU A 37 -5.89 15.52 -4.77
N HIS A 38 -6.69 16.18 -5.60
CA HIS A 38 -7.68 17.15 -5.17
C HIS A 38 -9.04 16.74 -5.72
N ALA A 39 -10.09 16.95 -4.93
CA ALA A 39 -11.46 16.81 -5.35
C ALA A 39 -12.33 17.92 -4.72
N ASP A 40 -13.03 18.68 -5.57
CA ASP A 40 -14.05 19.63 -5.13
C ASP A 40 -15.20 18.93 -4.36
N ALA A 41 -16.03 19.71 -3.65
CA ALA A 41 -17.23 19.21 -2.99
C ALA A 41 -18.10 18.38 -3.96
N GLY A 42 -18.50 17.18 -3.52
CA GLY A 42 -19.31 16.26 -4.33
C GLY A 42 -18.59 15.65 -5.54
N LYS A 43 -17.29 15.92 -5.73
CA LYS A 43 -16.44 15.27 -6.75
C LYS A 43 -15.53 14.25 -6.10
N SER A 44 -14.94 13.38 -6.91
CA SER A 44 -13.94 12.42 -6.49
C SER A 44 -12.77 12.38 -7.47
N ASN A 45 -11.60 12.04 -6.94
CA ASN A 45 -10.38 11.84 -7.70
C ASN A 45 -9.64 10.62 -7.16
N THR A 46 -9.08 9.81 -8.06
CA THR A 46 -8.48 8.52 -7.72
C THR A 46 -7.14 8.39 -8.44
N ALA A 47 -6.16 7.81 -7.76
CA ALA A 47 -4.93 7.34 -8.38
C ALA A 47 -4.62 5.92 -7.95
N SER A 48 -4.04 5.14 -8.86
CA SER A 48 -3.65 3.77 -8.63
C SER A 48 -2.18 3.59 -8.93
N SER A 49 -1.52 2.71 -8.19
CA SER A 49 -0.15 2.30 -8.47
C SER A 49 -0.09 1.37 -9.68
N ASP A 50 1.11 1.23 -10.23
CA ASP A 50 1.47 0.05 -11.02
C ASP A 50 1.42 -1.23 -10.17
N SER A 51 1.63 -2.38 -10.81
CA SER A 51 1.69 -3.67 -10.12
C SER A 51 2.76 -3.70 -9.03
N LEU A 52 2.40 -4.20 -7.85
CA LEU A 52 3.24 -4.28 -6.66
C LEU A 52 3.72 -5.72 -6.36
N THR A 53 3.54 -6.66 -7.30
CA THR A 53 3.85 -8.09 -7.08
C THR A 53 5.32 -8.39 -6.76
N ASP A 54 6.25 -7.56 -7.25
CA ASP A 54 7.69 -7.69 -7.00
C ASP A 54 8.15 -7.01 -5.70
N ILE A 55 7.23 -6.34 -4.99
CA ILE A 55 7.52 -5.51 -3.84
C ILE A 55 7.44 -6.33 -2.55
N THR A 56 8.47 -6.24 -1.71
CA THR A 56 8.54 -6.90 -0.40
C THR A 56 8.16 -5.96 0.75
N ARG A 57 8.38 -4.66 0.55
CA ARG A 57 8.11 -3.60 1.52
C ARG A 57 7.71 -2.31 0.82
N VAL A 58 6.74 -1.61 1.39
CA VAL A 58 6.44 -0.21 1.08
C VAL A 58 6.30 0.59 2.36
N ASP A 59 6.83 1.80 2.32
CA ASP A 59 6.51 2.84 3.30
C ASP A 59 5.88 4.03 2.58
N LEU A 60 4.64 4.35 2.94
CA LEU A 60 3.92 5.53 2.45
C LEU A 60 3.68 6.49 3.60
N VAL A 61 3.74 7.79 3.31
CA VAL A 61 3.24 8.84 4.20
C VAL A 61 2.26 9.68 3.42
N VAL A 62 1.00 9.63 3.81
CA VAL A 62 -0.10 10.33 3.16
C VAL A 62 -0.61 11.42 4.10
N ARG A 63 -0.71 12.65 3.60
CA ARG A 63 -1.36 13.76 4.27
C ARG A 63 -2.78 13.93 3.76
N LEU A 64 -3.73 13.98 4.67
CA LEU A 64 -5.15 14.23 4.39
C LEU A 64 -5.54 15.60 4.94
N SER A 65 -6.25 16.41 4.15
CA SER A 65 -6.79 17.70 4.58
C SER A 65 -8.08 18.03 3.83
N CYS A 66 -8.89 18.93 4.39
CA CYS A 66 -10.05 19.50 3.73
C CYS A 66 -10.21 20.96 4.16
N ALA A 67 -10.80 21.78 3.28
CA ALA A 67 -11.19 23.15 3.59
C ALA A 67 -12.58 23.16 4.27
N GLU A 68 -12.83 24.14 5.14
CA GLU A 68 -14.08 24.27 5.92
C GLU A 68 -15.35 24.06 5.08
N ALA A 69 -15.41 24.66 3.89
CA ALA A 69 -16.58 24.61 3.01
C ALA A 69 -16.93 23.20 2.48
N ASN A 70 -15.98 22.26 2.50
CA ASN A 70 -16.14 20.93 1.89
C ASN A 70 -15.86 19.78 2.88
N CYS A 71 -15.44 20.08 4.12
CA CYS A 71 -15.01 19.08 5.08
C CYS A 71 -16.13 18.13 5.52
N ASP A 72 -17.38 18.59 5.58
CA ASP A 72 -18.53 17.79 5.96
C ASP A 72 -18.83 16.63 4.99
N THR A 73 -18.41 16.77 3.74
CA THR A 73 -18.55 15.76 2.67
C THR A 73 -17.23 15.10 2.30
N ALA A 74 -16.15 15.43 3.00
CA ALA A 74 -14.83 14.89 2.73
C ALA A 74 -14.79 13.38 3.03
N SER A 75 -14.28 12.60 2.08
CA SER A 75 -13.94 11.20 2.31
C SER A 75 -12.63 10.84 1.63
N PHE A 76 -11.85 10.01 2.33
CA PHE A 76 -10.57 9.50 1.84
C PHE A 76 -10.63 7.98 1.84
N GLY A 77 -10.07 7.36 0.83
CA GLY A 77 -10.02 5.92 0.69
C GLY A 77 -8.64 5.47 0.28
N LEU A 78 -8.17 4.41 0.90
CA LEU A 78 -7.04 3.63 0.46
C LEU A 78 -7.52 2.20 0.27
N SER A 79 -7.42 1.67 -0.94
CA SER A 79 -7.76 0.28 -1.25
C SER A 79 -6.55 -0.49 -1.74
N MET A 80 -6.52 -1.77 -1.40
CA MET A 80 -5.47 -2.71 -1.75
C MET A 80 -6.14 -3.91 -2.38
N ASP A 81 -5.73 -4.23 -3.59
CA ASP A 81 -6.13 -5.46 -4.26
C ASP A 81 -5.02 -6.49 -4.08
N GLY A 82 -5.36 -7.63 -3.49
CA GLY A 82 -4.47 -8.77 -3.29
C GLY A 82 -4.40 -9.67 -4.51
N VAL A 83 -3.32 -10.45 -4.60
CA VAL A 83 -3.11 -11.41 -5.70
C VAL A 83 -4.20 -12.49 -5.73
N ALA A 84 -4.65 -12.96 -4.57
CA ALA A 84 -5.65 -14.02 -4.43
C ALA A 84 -7.12 -13.54 -4.59
N ASN A 85 -7.35 -12.41 -5.29
CA ASN A 85 -8.66 -11.73 -5.38
C ASN A 85 -9.25 -11.35 -4.01
N GLU A 86 -8.40 -11.19 -3.00
CA GLU A 86 -8.77 -10.51 -1.76
C GLU A 86 -8.64 -9.01 -1.95
N ALA A 87 -9.38 -8.23 -1.18
CA ALA A 87 -9.19 -6.78 -1.13
C ALA A 87 -9.21 -6.30 0.31
N ALA A 88 -8.55 -5.19 0.58
CA ALA A 88 -8.70 -4.47 1.84
C ALA A 88 -8.82 -2.99 1.58
N ALA A 89 -9.64 -2.29 2.35
CA ALA A 89 -9.79 -0.86 2.22
C ALA A 89 -9.83 -0.17 3.58
N LEU A 90 -9.03 0.88 3.72
CA LEU A 90 -9.10 1.84 4.81
C LEU A 90 -9.83 3.06 4.29
N THR A 91 -11.06 3.27 4.76
CA THR A 91 -11.85 4.45 4.43
C THR A 91 -11.89 5.41 5.60
N PHE A 92 -12.07 6.67 5.29
CA PHE A 92 -12.14 7.79 6.20
C PHE A 92 -13.32 8.67 5.78
N GLU A 93 -14.31 8.84 6.65
CA GLU A 93 -15.52 9.59 6.34
C GLU A 93 -15.87 10.52 7.50
N VAL A 94 -16.38 11.71 7.23
CA VAL A 94 -16.82 12.59 8.32
C VAL A 94 -18.13 12.07 8.92
N GLY A 95 -18.09 11.78 10.22
CA GLY A 95 -19.23 11.35 11.00
C GLY A 95 -20.13 12.52 11.41
N GLY A 96 -21.33 12.21 11.92
CA GLY A 96 -22.30 13.22 12.34
C GLY A 96 -21.85 14.16 13.48
N ASP A 97 -20.71 13.86 14.13
CA ASP A 97 -20.03 14.73 15.10
C ASP A 97 -18.98 15.65 14.45
N GLY A 98 -18.91 15.70 13.12
CA GLY A 98 -17.94 16.48 12.35
C GLY A 98 -16.53 15.90 12.39
N ARG A 99 -16.35 14.66 12.86
CA ARG A 99 -15.04 14.00 13.03
C ARG A 99 -14.84 12.89 12.00
N LEU A 100 -13.61 12.71 11.53
CA LEU A 100 -13.27 11.62 10.62
C LEU A 100 -13.36 10.26 11.33
N GLN A 101 -14.11 9.35 10.73
CA GLN A 101 -14.25 7.98 11.19
C GLN A 101 -13.53 7.09 10.20
N SER A 102 -12.56 6.33 10.70
CA SER A 102 -11.84 5.37 9.91
C SER A 102 -12.50 4.00 10.01
N THR A 103 -12.68 3.33 8.87
CA THR A 103 -13.14 1.95 8.80
C THR A 103 -12.16 1.13 7.98
N LEU A 104 -11.65 0.05 8.56
CA LEU A 104 -10.86 -0.94 7.84
C LEU A 104 -11.78 -2.09 7.41
N THR A 105 -11.79 -2.45 6.15
CA THR A 105 -12.53 -3.59 5.61
C THR A 105 -11.59 -4.57 4.94
N LYS A 106 -11.92 -5.86 5.01
CA LYS A 106 -11.27 -6.92 4.25
C LYS A 106 -12.34 -7.72 3.52
N VAL A 107 -12.15 -7.95 2.23
CA VAL A 107 -12.99 -8.81 1.40
C VAL A 107 -12.18 -10.03 1.01
N THR A 108 -12.74 -11.20 1.25
CA THR A 108 -12.20 -12.49 0.84
C THR A 108 -13.21 -13.24 -0.02
N GLY A 109 -12.78 -14.33 -0.65
CA GLY A 109 -13.69 -15.22 -1.38
C GLY A 109 -14.81 -15.82 -0.52
N SER A 110 -14.71 -15.75 0.82
CA SER A 110 -15.72 -16.22 1.77
C SER A 110 -16.69 -15.12 2.25
N GLY A 111 -16.49 -13.85 1.86
CA GLY A 111 -17.35 -12.73 2.25
C GLY A 111 -16.60 -11.45 2.60
N GLN A 112 -17.35 -10.44 3.07
CA GLN A 112 -16.77 -9.17 3.53
C GLN A 112 -16.70 -9.16 5.07
N ASP A 113 -15.48 -9.08 5.58
CA ASP A 113 -15.21 -8.79 6.98
C ASP A 113 -15.10 -7.27 7.15
N ARG A 114 -16.04 -6.67 7.87
CA ARG A 114 -15.90 -5.29 8.33
C ARG A 114 -15.04 -5.30 9.58
N GLY A 115 -13.81 -4.85 9.42
CA GLY A 115 -12.87 -4.63 10.51
C GLY A 115 -13.18 -3.37 11.30
N GLN A 116 -12.42 -3.22 12.37
CA GLN A 116 -12.59 -2.27 13.46
C GLN A 116 -12.71 -0.80 12.98
N THR A 117 -13.70 -0.09 13.50
CA THR A 117 -13.84 1.36 13.33
C THR A 117 -13.07 2.09 14.43
N PHE A 118 -12.42 3.20 14.09
CA PHE A 118 -11.91 4.13 15.10
C PHE A 118 -12.09 5.57 14.65
N LYS A 119 -12.32 6.47 15.62
CA LYS A 119 -12.62 7.88 15.36
C LYS A 119 -11.39 8.74 15.62
N VAL A 120 -11.01 9.53 14.64
CA VAL A 120 -9.99 10.58 14.78
C VAL A 120 -10.62 11.90 14.35
N ALA A 121 -10.54 12.93 15.19
CA ALA A 121 -11.09 14.22 14.82
C ALA A 121 -10.26 14.79 13.68
N LEU A 122 -10.77 14.85 12.43
CA LEU A 122 -10.39 15.92 11.51
C LEU A 122 -11.19 17.13 11.94
N LYS A 123 -10.53 18.27 12.09
CA LYS A 123 -11.20 19.56 11.92
C LYS A 123 -10.88 20.14 10.56
N PRO A 124 -11.68 21.10 10.08
CA PRO A 124 -11.25 21.99 9.01
C PRO A 124 -9.83 22.48 9.23
N ASP A 125 -9.05 22.49 8.17
CA ASP A 125 -7.65 22.94 8.14
C ASP A 125 -6.66 22.13 9.00
N GLU A 126 -7.09 21.02 9.61
CA GLU A 126 -6.18 20.06 10.24
C GLU A 126 -5.65 19.05 9.20
N SER A 127 -4.39 18.67 9.37
CA SER A 127 -3.71 17.67 8.53
C SER A 127 -3.39 16.41 9.32
N PHE A 128 -3.54 15.25 8.69
CA PHE A 128 -3.28 13.94 9.30
C PHE A 128 -2.29 13.18 8.47
N ASP A 129 -1.31 12.56 9.13
CA ASP A 129 -0.32 11.74 8.46
C ASP A 129 -0.73 10.26 8.65
N LEU A 130 -1.14 9.61 7.57
CA LEU A 130 -1.31 8.17 7.50
C LEU A 130 0.02 7.56 7.02
N ARG A 131 0.64 6.74 7.87
CA ARG A 131 1.78 5.91 7.47
C ARG A 131 1.33 4.50 7.19
N ILE A 132 1.72 3.98 6.04
CA ILE A 132 1.37 2.63 5.61
C ILE A 132 2.68 1.87 5.51
N HIS A 133 2.79 0.80 6.27
CA HIS A 133 3.96 -0.06 6.30
C HIS A 133 3.52 -1.49 6.04
N TRP A 134 4.14 -2.18 5.09
CA TRP A 134 3.92 -3.61 4.97
C TRP A 134 5.22 -4.38 4.89
N THR A 135 5.22 -5.50 5.58
CA THR A 135 6.34 -6.42 5.66
C THR A 135 5.88 -7.77 5.14
N ARG A 136 6.69 -8.41 4.29
CA ARG A 136 6.42 -9.74 3.71
C ARG A 136 5.31 -9.77 2.65
N SER A 137 5.06 -8.64 1.98
CA SER A 137 4.10 -8.44 0.88
C SER A 137 2.61 -8.65 1.17
N ASP A 138 2.23 -9.42 2.20
CA ASP A 138 0.85 -9.85 2.50
C ASP A 138 0.27 -9.23 3.79
N ARG A 139 1.11 -8.73 4.70
CA ARG A 139 0.71 -8.04 5.93
C ARG A 139 0.92 -6.53 5.84
N VAL A 140 -0.15 -5.77 5.97
CA VAL A 140 -0.13 -4.30 5.93
C VAL A 140 -0.55 -3.71 7.26
N THR A 141 0.26 -2.80 7.78
CA THR A 141 -0.02 -2.00 8.98
C THR A 141 -0.27 -0.55 8.59
N PHE A 142 -1.35 -0.01 9.11
CA PHE A 142 -1.73 1.39 9.03
C PHE A 142 -1.42 2.06 10.36
N TYR A 143 -0.69 3.16 10.33
CA TYR A 143 -0.47 4.04 11.47
C TYR A 143 -1.07 5.41 11.15
N LEU A 144 -2.13 5.78 11.84
CA LEU A 144 -2.70 7.11 11.73
C LEU A 144 -2.15 8.00 12.84
N TYR A 145 -1.52 9.09 12.44
CA TYR A 145 -1.04 10.15 13.32
C TYR A 145 -1.96 11.36 13.17
N GLY A 146 -2.54 11.79 14.29
CA GLY A 146 -3.30 13.02 14.39
C GLY A 146 -2.85 13.82 15.60
N ARG A 147 -2.89 15.15 15.52
CA ARG A 147 -2.67 15.99 16.69
C ARG A 147 -3.97 16.07 17.49
N ASP A 148 -3.92 15.73 18.77
CA ASP A 148 -5.05 15.98 19.67
C ASP A 148 -5.16 17.49 19.93
N PRO A 149 -6.24 18.15 19.53
CA PRO A 149 -6.37 19.59 19.72
C PRO A 149 -6.63 19.99 21.18
N ALA A 150 -7.05 19.07 22.05
CA ALA A 150 -7.27 19.35 23.47
C ALA A 150 -5.97 19.28 24.28
N THR A 151 -5.05 18.41 23.89
CA THR A 151 -3.80 18.16 24.64
C THR A 151 -2.54 18.61 23.90
N GLY A 152 -2.62 18.86 22.59
CA GLY A 152 -1.49 19.19 21.72
C GLY A 152 -0.58 18.01 21.39
N PHE A 153 -0.84 16.82 21.93
CA PHE A 153 -0.02 15.62 21.71
C PHE A 153 -0.41 14.87 20.44
N ASP A 154 0.55 14.19 19.82
CA ASP A 154 0.29 13.33 18.68
C ASP A 154 -0.33 12.01 19.17
N ARG A 155 -1.56 11.72 18.74
CA ARG A 155 -2.22 10.43 18.92
C ARG A 155 -1.84 9.52 17.76
N MET A 156 -1.35 8.32 18.09
CA MET A 156 -1.06 7.27 17.13
C MET A 156 -2.07 6.12 17.30
N GLU A 157 -2.76 5.77 16.22
CA GLU A 157 -3.59 4.57 16.15
C GLU A 157 -2.99 3.63 15.11
N SER A 158 -2.81 2.35 15.45
CA SER A 158 -2.30 1.35 14.51
C SER A 158 -3.33 0.26 14.23
N ARG A 159 -3.46 -0.19 12.99
CA ARG A 159 -4.29 -1.33 12.59
C ARG A 159 -3.57 -2.19 11.55
N ASP A 160 -3.68 -3.49 11.71
CA ASP A 160 -3.11 -4.46 10.77
C ASP A 160 -4.21 -5.11 9.93
N VAL A 161 -3.91 -5.38 8.67
CA VAL A 161 -4.65 -6.31 7.82
C VAL A 161 -3.69 -7.33 7.24
N GLN A 162 -4.09 -8.59 7.28
CA GLN A 162 -3.35 -9.70 6.70
C GLN A 162 -4.16 -10.24 5.51
N LEU A 163 -3.60 -10.15 4.31
CA LEU A 163 -4.11 -10.84 3.12
C LEU A 163 -3.54 -12.28 3.08
N SER A 164 -4.17 -13.15 2.31
CA SER A 164 -3.68 -14.52 2.09
C SER A 164 -2.44 -14.59 1.19
N GLU A 165 -2.27 -13.59 0.32
CA GLU A 165 -1.12 -13.43 -0.58
C GLU A 165 -0.68 -11.95 -0.64
N GLY A 166 0.31 -11.65 -1.48
CA GLY A 166 0.84 -10.31 -1.64
C GLY A 166 -0.19 -9.29 -2.17
N VAL A 167 0.08 -8.01 -1.91
CA VAL A 167 -0.64 -6.89 -2.54
C VAL A 167 -0.24 -6.78 -4.01
N LYS A 168 -1.23 -6.77 -4.91
CA LYS A 168 -1.08 -6.58 -6.36
C LYS A 168 -1.11 -5.11 -6.72
N GLN A 169 -2.02 -4.33 -6.15
CA GLN A 169 -2.21 -2.92 -6.51
C GLN A 169 -2.69 -2.11 -5.31
N LEU A 170 -2.28 -0.86 -5.26
CA LEU A 170 -2.78 0.14 -4.32
C LEU A 170 -3.56 1.20 -5.07
N SER A 171 -4.70 1.63 -4.53
CA SER A 171 -5.43 2.80 -5.02
C SER A 171 -5.75 3.76 -3.89
N MET A 172 -5.68 5.05 -4.18
CA MET A 172 -6.05 6.15 -3.29
C MET A 172 -7.19 6.92 -3.92
N ARG A 173 -8.18 7.29 -3.11
CA ARG A 173 -9.32 8.11 -3.50
C ARG A 173 -9.48 9.27 -2.53
N VAL A 174 -9.77 10.44 -3.06
CA VAL A 174 -10.25 11.59 -2.29
C VAL A 174 -11.59 12.04 -2.87
N SER A 175 -12.51 12.46 -2.01
CA SER A 175 -13.75 13.13 -2.41
C SER A 175 -13.94 14.34 -1.49
N GLY A 176 -14.19 15.53 -2.01
CA GLY A 176 -14.38 16.74 -1.21
C GLY A 176 -13.17 17.12 -0.32
N GLY A 177 -11.95 17.10 -0.84
CA GLY A 177 -10.75 17.43 -0.07
C GLY A 177 -9.44 17.22 -0.83
N ASP A 178 -8.35 17.17 -0.07
CA ASP A 178 -6.98 17.03 -0.57
C ASP A 178 -6.27 15.83 0.06
N LEU A 179 -5.56 15.10 -0.79
CA LEU A 179 -4.66 14.01 -0.40
C LEU A 179 -3.30 14.26 -1.02
N THR A 180 -2.25 14.28 -0.20
CA THR A 180 -0.86 14.41 -0.65
C THR A 180 -0.02 13.23 -0.20
N LEU A 181 0.59 12.50 -1.12
CA LEU A 181 1.59 11.49 -0.83
C LEU A 181 2.96 12.15 -0.62
N LEU A 182 3.33 12.36 0.64
CA LEU A 182 4.56 13.05 1.04
C LEU A 182 5.81 12.18 0.89
N LYS A 183 5.65 10.88 1.07
CA LYS A 183 6.74 9.90 0.93
C LYS A 183 6.19 8.62 0.36
N GLN A 184 6.98 8.01 -0.51
CA GLN A 184 6.73 6.71 -1.08
C GLN A 184 8.07 6.02 -1.31
N SER A 185 8.33 4.93 -0.58
CA SER A 185 9.54 4.13 -0.74
C SER A 185 9.22 2.65 -0.87
N TYR A 186 9.98 1.98 -1.74
CA TYR A 186 9.78 0.60 -2.12
C TYR A 186 11.05 -0.23 -1.88
N SER A 187 10.86 -1.48 -1.49
CA SER A 187 11.90 -2.52 -1.57
C SER A 187 11.39 -3.69 -2.40
N PHE A 188 12.27 -4.25 -3.21
CA PHE A 188 11.95 -5.32 -4.15
C PHE A 188 12.48 -6.66 -3.64
N ARG A 189 12.04 -7.76 -4.27
CA ARG A 189 12.62 -9.09 -4.07
C ARG A 189 14.03 -9.19 -4.63
#